data_AF-A0A1J3CEG5-F1
#
_entry.id   AF-A0A1J3CEG5-F1
#
_cell.length_a   1.000
_cell.length_b   1.000
_cell.length_c   1.000
_cell.angle_alpha   90.00
_cell.angle_beta   90.00
_cell.angle_gamma   90.00
#
_symmetry.space_group_name_H-M   'P 1'
#
loop_
_entity.id
_entity.type
_entity.pdbx_description
1 polymer ?
#
loop_
_entity_poly.entity_id
_entity_poly.type
_entity_poly.pdbx_seq_one_letter_code
_entity_poly.pdbx_strand_id
1 'polypeptide(L)' 'EKLKKNIALLLCNMEKIFPPSFFDVMEHLTVHLPYEADLGGPVQFRWMYPFERFMGHLKGKAKNLAKVEGSIVQGSLTE' A
#
# COMPACT_ATOMS: atom_id res chain seq x y z
N GLU A 1 -15.66 8.89 1.01
CA GLU A 1 -16.60 9.98 1.40
C GLU A 1 -16.55 10.32 2.90
N LYS A 2 -17.08 9.47 3.81
CA LYS A 2 -17.20 9.78 5.25
C LYS A 2 -15.86 10.10 5.94
N LEU A 3 -14.81 9.31 5.67
CA LEU A 3 -13.47 9.55 6.23
C LEU A 3 -12.86 10.87 5.77
N LYS A 4 -13.01 11.22 4.48
CA LYS A 4 -12.53 12.51 3.91
C LYS A 4 -13.17 13.72 4.60
N LYS A 5 -14.46 13.63 4.96
CA LYS A 5 -15.17 14.71 5.69
C LYS A 5 -14.80 14.74 7.18
N ASN A 6 -14.61 13.57 7.79
CA ASN A 6 -14.34 13.45 9.22
C ASN A 6 -12.91 13.85 9.61
N ILE A 7 -11.91 13.61 8.76
CA ILE A 7 -10.50 13.88 9.10
C ILE A 7 -10.25 15.36 9.40
N ALA A 8 -10.86 16.27 8.62
CA ALA A 8 -10.74 17.71 8.82
C ALA A 8 -11.39 18.17 10.14
N LEU A 9 -12.56 17.60 10.47
CA LEU A 9 -13.24 17.88 11.74
C LEU A 9 -12.44 17.35 12.93
N LEU A 10 -11.82 16.16 12.80
CA LEU A 10 -10.97 15.58 13.83
C LEU A 10 -9.72 16.44 14.06
N LEU A 11 -8.99 16.82 13.01
CA LEU A 11 -7.83 17.72 13.11
C LEU A 11 -8.18 19.02 13.84
N CYS A 12 -9.24 19.68 13.39
CA CYS A 12 -9.70 20.94 14.01
C CYS A 12 -10.11 20.77 15.48
N ASN A 13 -10.66 19.61 15.86
CA ASN A 13 -10.97 19.32 17.26
C ASN A 13 -9.71 19.01 18.08
N MET A 14 -8.70 18.36 17.49
CA MET A 14 -7.43 18.09 18.17
C MET A 14 -6.62 19.38 18.38
N GLU A 15 -6.64 20.31 17.42
CA GLU A 15 -6.04 21.64 17.54
C GLU A 15 -6.58 22.46 18.72
N LYS A 16 -7.83 22.22 19.13
CA LYS A 16 -8.41 22.88 20.30
C LYS A 16 -7.93 22.29 21.62
N ILE A 17 -7.44 21.04 21.61
CA ILE A 17 -7.07 20.29 22.82
C ILE A 17 -5.57 20.41 23.08
N PHE A 18 -4.75 20.25 22.04
CA PHE A 18 -3.30 20.26 22.17
C PHE A 18 -2.72 21.67 21.95
N PRO A 19 -1.55 21.97 22.55
CA PRO A 19 -0.89 23.26 22.33
C PRO A 19 -0.48 23.43 20.86
N PRO A 20 -0.40 24.67 20.34
CA PRO A 20 0.00 24.93 18.95
C PRO A 20 1.36 24.35 18.57
N SER A 21 2.28 24.20 19.53
CA SER A 21 3.60 23.60 19.32
C SER A 21 3.56 22.10 18.98
N PHE A 22 2.43 21.43 19.19
CA PHE A 22 2.22 20.02 18.84
C PHE A 22 1.83 19.84 17.37
N PHE A 23 1.30 20.88 16.72
CA PHE A 23 0.87 20.83 15.32
C PHE A 23 1.93 21.46 14.44
N ASP A 24 2.74 20.61 13.83
CA ASP A 24 3.57 20.97 12.69
C ASP A 24 2.87 20.54 11.37
N VAL A 25 3.61 20.58 10.26
CA VAL A 25 3.06 20.27 8.94
C VAL A 25 2.65 18.79 8.85
N MET A 26 3.29 17.90 9.61
CA MET A 26 3.08 16.45 9.55
C MET A 26 1.69 16.04 10.02
N GLU A 27 1.14 16.67 11.07
CA GLU A 27 -0.21 16.38 11.55
C GLU A 27 -1.25 16.74 10.49
N HIS A 28 -1.04 17.83 9.76
CA HIS A 28 -1.94 18.28 8.71
C HIS A 28 -1.93 17.37 7.47
N LEU A 29 -0.82 16.66 7.20
CA LEU A 29 -0.75 15.71 6.07
C LEU A 29 -1.76 14.58 6.18
N THR A 30 -2.26 14.30 7.39
CA THR A 30 -3.27 13.25 7.60
C THR A 30 -4.57 13.51 6.82
N VAL A 31 -4.84 14.75 6.40
CA VAL A 31 -5.97 15.10 5.52
C VAL A 31 -5.92 14.38 4.16
N HIS A 32 -4.73 14.04 3.68
CA HIS A 32 -4.52 13.36 2.40
C HIS A 32 -4.69 11.83 2.49
N LEU A 33 -4.53 11.24 3.69
CA LEU A 33 -4.60 9.79 3.91
C LEU A 33 -5.87 9.14 3.35
N PRO A 34 -7.08 9.71 3.53
CA PRO A 34 -8.29 9.07 3.01
C PRO A 34 -8.36 9.10 1.48
N TYR A 35 -7.67 10.03 0.81
CA TYR A 35 -7.57 10.05 -0.65
C TYR A 35 -6.53 9.04 -1.14
N GLU A 36 -5.37 8.99 -0.48
CA GLU A 36 -4.32 8.02 -0.79
C GLU A 36 -4.77 6.57 -0.57
N ALA A 37 -5.56 6.31 0.47
CA ALA A 37 -6.14 4.99 0.72
C ALA A 37 -7.17 4.59 -0.36
N ASP A 38 -7.94 5.55 -0.86
CA ASP A 38 -8.93 5.36 -1.93
C ASP A 38 -8.22 5.01 -3.25
N LEU A 39 -7.15 5.74 -3.58
CA LEU A 39 -6.32 5.49 -4.75
C LEU A 39 -5.50 4.20 -4.64
N GLY A 40 -4.93 3.95 -3.46
CA GLY A 40 -4.04 2.83 -3.21
C GLY A 40 -4.74 1.47 -3.13
N GLY A 41 -6.06 1.46 -2.97
CA GLY A 41 -6.84 0.23 -2.88
C GLY A 41 -6.47 -0.63 -1.66
N PRO A 42 -6.75 -1.95 -1.71
CA PRO A 42 -6.48 -2.86 -0.59
C PRO A 42 -5.01 -2.88 -0.17
N VAL A 43 -4.75 -2.82 1.14
CA VAL A 43 -3.40 -2.76 1.72
C VAL A 43 -2.51 -3.91 1.24
N GLN A 44 -3.08 -5.10 1.00
CA GLN A 44 -2.31 -6.25 0.55
C GLN A 44 -1.56 -6.03 -0.78
N PHE A 45 -2.03 -5.12 -1.64
CA PHE A 45 -1.39 -4.85 -2.93
C PHE A 45 -0.43 -3.65 -2.90
N ARG A 46 -0.32 -2.93 -1.77
CA ARG A 46 0.66 -1.84 -1.59
C ARG A 46 2.04 -2.34 -1.13
N TRP A 47 2.14 -3.62 -0.75
CA TRP A 47 3.39 -4.23 -0.29
C TRP A 47 3.99 -5.06 -1.43
N MET A 48 5.31 -5.00 -1.61
CA MET A 48 5.99 -5.85 -2.60
C MET A 48 5.98 -7.33 -2.20
N TYR A 49 5.85 -7.61 -0.90
CA TYR A 49 6.03 -8.94 -0.33
C TYR A 49 5.18 -10.06 -0.99
N PRO A 50 3.87 -9.88 -1.26
CA PRO A 50 3.08 -10.92 -1.93
C PRO A 50 3.55 -11.20 -3.36
N PHE A 51 3.94 -10.14 -4.09
CA PHE A 51 4.45 -10.26 -5.45
C PHE A 51 5.82 -10.95 -5.48
N GLU A 52 6.74 -10.55 -4.60
CA GLU A 52 8.06 -11.17 -4.48
C GLU A 52 7.95 -12.66 -4.10
N ARG A 53 7.06 -12.99 -3.16
CA ARG A 53 6.82 -14.38 -2.75
C ARG A 53 6.28 -15.22 -3.91
N PHE A 54 5.33 -14.68 -4.67
CA PHE A 54 4.79 -15.36 -5.85
C PHE A 54 5.86 -15.57 -6.93
N MET A 55 6.66 -14.54 -7.21
CA MET A 55 7.79 -14.65 -8.15
C MET A 55 8.83 -15.69 -7.69
N GLY A 56 9.12 -15.75 -6.39
CA GLY A 56 9.98 -16.78 -5.81
C GLY A 56 9.45 -18.20 -6.04
N HIS A 57 8.15 -18.41 -5.83
CA HIS A 57 7.48 -19.69 -6.13
C HIS A 57 7.58 -20.05 -7.62
N LEU A 58 7.30 -19.10 -8.51
CA LEU A 58 7.41 -19.30 -9.96
C LEU A 58 8.85 -19.62 -10.41
N LYS A 59 9.85 -18.99 -9.80
CA LYS A 59 11.26 -19.26 -10.10
C LYS A 59 11.63 -20.73 -9.83
N GLY A 60 11.05 -21.34 -8.80
CA GLY A 60 11.21 -22.77 -8.51
C GLY A 60 10.59 -23.70 -9.56
N LYS A 61 9.64 -23.21 -10.37
CA LYS A 61 8.96 -23.96 -11.43
C LYS A 61 9.66 -23.87 -12.79
N ALA A 62 10.69 -23.04 -12.95
CA ALA A 62 11.42 -22.89 -14.19
C ALA A 62 12.22 -24.17 -14.54
N LYS A 63 11.92 -24.78 -15.69
CA LYS A 63 12.56 -26.03 -16.14
C LYS A 63 13.84 -25.80 -16.96
N ASN A 64 13.99 -24.64 -17.59
CA ASN A 64 15.18 -24.31 -18.38
C ASN A 64 16.16 -23.47 -17.54
N LEU A 65 17.10 -24.16 -16.87
CA LEU A 65 18.11 -23.51 -16.02
C LEU A 65 19.27 -22.90 -16.82
N ALA A 66 19.42 -23.21 -18.11
CA ALA A 66 20.49 -22.65 -18.94
C ALA A 66 20.27 -21.15 -19.22
N LYS A 67 19.00 -20.69 -19.20
CA LYS A 67 18.60 -19.28 -19.32
C LYS A 67 17.38 -18.99 -18.44
N VAL A 68 17.59 -18.91 -17.14
CA VAL A 68 16.51 -18.72 -16.15
C VAL A 68 15.69 -17.45 -16.42
N GLU A 69 16.35 -16.35 -16.81
CA GLU A 69 15.69 -15.07 -17.11
C GLU A 69 14.81 -15.10 -18.38
N GLY A 70 15.08 -16.03 -19.31
CA GLY A 70 14.31 -16.23 -20.54
C GLY A 70 13.39 -17.45 -20.51
N SER A 71 13.31 -18.16 -19.38
CA SER A 71 12.50 -19.36 -19.23
C SER A 71 11.05 -18.99 -18.94
N ILE A 72 10.17 -19.25 -19.90
CA ILE A 72 8.72 -19.03 -19.72
C ILE A 72 8.13 -20.20 -18.93
N VAL A 73 7.56 -19.91 -17.76
CA VAL A 73 6.74 -20.88 -17.01
C VAL A 73 5.32 -20.81 -17.55
N GLN A 74 4.78 -21.94 -18.02
CA GLN A 74 3.39 -22.02 -18.46
C GLN A 74 2.47 -21.69 -17.27
N GLY A 75 1.69 -20.61 -17.38
CA GLY A 75 0.82 -20.15 -16.31
C GLY A 75 -0.21 -21.22 -15.95
N SER A 76 -0.29 -21.58 -14.67
CA SER A 76 -1.43 -22.34 -14.13
C SER A 76 -2.50 -21.32 -13.77
N LEU A 77 -3.65 -21.36 -14.45
CA LEU A 77 -4.85 -20.60 -14.07
C LEU A 77 -5.52 -21.18 -12.80
N THR A 78 -4.88 -22.14 -12.13
CA THR A 78 -5.49 -23.11 -11.23
C THR A 78 -4.82 -23.21 -9.86
N GLU A 79 -3.86 -22.34 -9.55
CA GLU A 79 -3.36 -22.14 -8.17
C GLU A 79 -3.95 -20.89 -7.55
#